data_AF-A0A844X9H5-F1
#
_entry.id   AF-A0A844X9H5-F1
#
_cell.length_a   1.000
_cell.length_b   1.000
_cell.length_c   1.000
_cell.angle_alpha   90.00
_cell.angle_beta   90.00
_cell.angle_gamma   90.00
#
_symmetry.space_group_name_H-M   'P 1'
#
loop_
_entity.id
_entity.type
_entity.pdbx_description
1 polymer ?
#
loop_
_entity_poly.entity_id
_entity_poly.type
_entity_poly.pdbx_seq_one_letter_code
_entity_poly.pdbx_strand_id
1 'polypeptide(L)'
;MSVYPDAPGHRNVDTSVAAANALAIKLGRLQRLAHEAIRAAGWLGLTADELAERLEMDRYSIQPRTSELKRKGLIRDSGQRRPNATGKQAIVWIAK
;
A
#
# COMPACT_ATOMS: atom_id res chain seq x y z
N MET A 1 -11.52 -12.39 -33.69
CA MET A 1 -11.70 -11.70 -32.39
C MET A 1 -11.21 -12.65 -31.30
N SER A 2 -9.96 -12.47 -30.86
CA SER A 2 -9.37 -13.32 -29.81
C SER A 2 -9.49 -12.58 -28.48
N VAL A 3 -10.33 -13.09 -27.59
CA VAL A 3 -10.50 -12.57 -26.23
C VAL A 3 -9.36 -13.13 -25.39
N TYR A 4 -8.32 -12.33 -25.18
CA TYR A 4 -7.23 -12.66 -24.28
C TYR A 4 -7.67 -12.34 -22.85
N PRO A 5 -7.64 -13.28 -21.89
CA PRO A 5 -7.73 -12.92 -20.48
C PRO A 5 -6.34 -12.53 -19.99
N ASP A 6 -6.05 -11.24 -19.92
CA ASP A 6 -4.89 -10.70 -19.19
C ASP A 6 -5.15 -10.80 -17.67
N ALA A 7 -5.13 -12.02 -17.15
CA ALA A 7 -4.95 -12.25 -15.72
C ALA A 7 -3.45 -12.10 -15.42
N PRO A 8 -3.01 -11.10 -14.62
CA PRO A 8 -1.61 -11.00 -14.25
C PRO A 8 -1.22 -12.20 -13.38
N GLY A 9 -0.26 -12.98 -13.89
CA GLY A 9 0.24 -14.19 -13.27
C GLY A 9 0.67 -13.97 -11.82
N HIS A 10 0.00 -14.69 -10.91
CA HIS A 10 0.42 -14.94 -9.55
C HIS A 10 1.70 -15.80 -9.54
N ARG A 11 2.87 -15.18 -9.68
CA ARG A 11 4.18 -15.85 -9.58
C ARG A 11 5.19 -14.94 -8.88
N ASN A 12 5.13 -14.91 -7.54
CA ASN A 12 6.22 -14.62 -6.59
C ASN A 12 5.71 -14.45 -5.13
N VAL A 13 4.54 -15.01 -4.82
CA VAL A 13 3.71 -14.50 -3.71
C VAL A 13 4.08 -15.15 -2.38
N ASP A 14 4.57 -16.40 -2.38
CA ASP A 14 4.94 -17.08 -1.14
C ASP A 14 6.19 -16.49 -0.46
N THR A 15 7.20 -16.09 -1.24
CA THR A 15 8.45 -15.55 -0.68
C THR A 15 8.33 -14.08 -0.30
N SER A 16 7.55 -13.28 -1.05
CA SER A 16 7.28 -11.88 -0.68
C SER A 16 6.36 -11.79 0.54
N VAL A 17 5.32 -12.64 0.62
CA VAL A 17 4.39 -12.67 1.76
C VAL A 17 5.09 -13.17 3.04
N ALA A 18 5.88 -14.23 2.98
CA ALA A 18 6.60 -14.72 4.17
C ALA A 18 7.64 -13.71 4.68
N ALA A 19 8.40 -13.07 3.78
CA ALA A 19 9.35 -12.01 4.14
C ALA A 19 8.64 -10.76 4.68
N ALA A 20 7.52 -10.36 4.06
CA ALA A 20 6.69 -9.26 4.52
C ALA A 20 6.10 -9.54 5.90
N ASN A 21 5.65 -10.77 6.16
CA ASN A 21 5.14 -11.18 7.47
C ASN A 21 6.24 -11.16 8.54
N ALA A 22 7.46 -11.62 8.23
CA ALA A 22 8.59 -11.56 9.16
C ALA A 22 8.99 -10.10 9.50
N LEU A 23 8.94 -9.20 8.52
CA LEU A 23 9.15 -7.77 8.71
C LEU A 23 7.97 -7.10 9.44
N ALA A 24 6.74 -7.58 9.23
CA ALA A 24 5.53 -7.09 9.89
C ALA A 24 5.57 -7.26 11.42
N ILE A 25 6.21 -8.33 11.90
CA ILE A 25 6.41 -8.59 13.35
C ILE A 25 7.16 -7.43 14.03
N LYS A 26 8.06 -6.74 13.30
CA LYS A 26 8.85 -5.60 13.80
C LYS A 26 8.20 -4.24 13.54
N LEU A 27 6.96 -4.19 13.06
CA LEU A 27 6.23 -2.94 12.84
C LEU A 27 5.58 -2.45 14.13
N GLY A 28 5.69 -1.14 14.36
CA GLY A 28 4.84 -0.48 15.35
C GLY A 28 3.37 -0.52 14.95
N ARG A 29 2.45 -0.30 15.90
CA ARG A 29 1.00 -0.42 15.69
C ARG A 29 0.50 0.29 14.43
N LEU A 30 0.87 1.56 14.24
CA LEU A 30 0.41 2.36 13.09
C LEU A 30 0.97 1.88 11.75
N GLN A 31 2.23 1.42 11.72
CA GLN A 31 2.82 0.84 10.52
C GLN A 31 2.10 -0.44 10.11
N ARG A 32 1.72 -1.27 11.09
CA ARG A 32 0.98 -2.51 10.84
C ARG A 32 -0.41 -2.24 10.26
N LEU A 33 -1.18 -1.34 10.89
CA LEU A 33 -2.50 -0.93 10.39
C LEU A 33 -2.41 -0.33 8.98
N ALA A 34 -1.43 0.54 8.73
CA ALA A 34 -1.19 1.11 7.42
C ALA A 34 -0.89 0.04 6.36
N HIS A 35 -0.01 -0.90 6.68
CA HIS A 35 0.37 -1.99 5.78
C HIS A 35 -0.81 -2.93 5.48
N GLU A 36 -1.58 -3.32 6.49
CA GLU A 36 -2.76 -4.17 6.33
C GLU A 36 -3.83 -3.51 5.46
N ALA A 37 -4.12 -2.22 5.68
CA ALA A 37 -5.08 -1.48 4.86
C ALA A 37 -4.62 -1.34 3.40
N ILE A 38 -3.34 -1.04 3.15
CA ILE A 38 -2.78 -1.00 1.79
C ILE A 38 -2.84 -2.38 1.12
N ARG A 39 -2.52 -3.45 1.87
CA ARG A 39 -2.60 -4.82 1.37
C ARG A 39 -4.04 -5.23 1.04
N ALA A 40 -5.00 -4.86 1.88
CA ALA A 40 -6.42 -5.13 1.65
C ALA A 40 -6.97 -4.37 0.42
N ALA A 41 -6.40 -3.21 0.07
CA ALA A 41 -6.76 -2.47 -1.14
C ALA A 41 -6.24 -3.12 -2.43
N GLY A 42 -5.31 -4.09 -2.34
CA GLY A 42 -4.77 -4.79 -3.50
C GLY A 42 -4.17 -3.86 -4.54
N TRP A 43 -4.50 -4.10 -5.82
CA TRP A 43 -3.98 -3.33 -6.96
C TRP A 43 -4.52 -1.89 -7.05
N LEU A 44 -5.69 -1.62 -6.45
CA LEU A 44 -6.24 -0.26 -6.39
C LEU A 44 -5.36 0.64 -5.52
N GLY A 45 -4.73 0.06 -4.49
CA GLY A 45 -3.87 0.76 -3.55
C GLY A 45 -4.57 1.90 -2.81
N LEU A 46 -3.79 2.63 -2.00
CA LEU A 46 -4.28 3.78 -1.25
C LEU A 46 -3.29 4.92 -1.32
N THR A 47 -3.80 6.14 -1.49
CA THR A 47 -3.02 7.35 -1.19
C THR A 47 -2.87 7.50 0.33
N ALA A 48 -1.95 8.37 0.77
CA ALA A 48 -1.81 8.66 2.20
C ALA A 48 -3.09 9.26 2.80
N ASP A 49 -3.83 10.04 2.02
CA ASP A 49 -5.09 10.67 2.42
C ASP A 49 -6.21 9.62 2.57
N GLU A 50 -6.42 8.77 1.56
CA GLU A 50 -7.43 7.69 1.62
C GLU A 50 -7.10 6.65 2.71
N LEU A 51 -5.82 6.41 2.94
CA LEU A 51 -5.38 5.53 4.03
C LEU A 51 -5.70 6.12 5.39
N ALA A 52 -5.54 7.44 5.56
CA ALA A 52 -5.88 8.14 6.78
C ALA A 52 -7.39 8.12 7.04
N GLU A 53 -8.19 8.38 6.00
CA GLU A 53 -9.65 8.28 6.04
C GLU A 53 -10.11 6.87 6.42
N ARG A 54 -9.55 5.84 5.75
CA ARG A 54 -9.91 4.44 6.01
C ARG A 54 -9.56 3.96 7.42
N LEU A 55 -8.51 4.51 8.01
CA LEU A 55 -8.08 4.17 9.37
C LEU A 55 -8.68 5.10 10.43
N GLU A 56 -9.51 6.07 10.03
CA GLU A 56 -10.07 7.12 10.91
C GLU A 56 -8.97 7.83 11.71
N MET A 57 -7.87 8.15 11.03
CA MET A 57 -6.68 8.76 11.63
C MET A 57 -6.30 10.05 10.93
N ASP A 58 -5.58 10.90 11.67
CA ASP A 58 -5.01 12.10 11.09
C ASP A 58 -3.93 11.77 10.04
N ARG A 59 -3.95 12.51 8.94
CA ARG A 59 -3.03 12.34 7.80
C ARG A 59 -1.57 12.47 8.21
N TYR A 60 -1.23 13.38 9.12
CA TYR A 60 0.14 13.59 9.60
C TYR A 60 0.65 12.41 10.43
N SER A 61 -0.25 11.60 11.00
CA SER A 61 0.11 10.35 11.68
C SER A 61 0.43 9.21 10.70
N ILE A 62 -0.26 9.18 9.55
CA ILE A 62 -0.18 8.11 8.54
C ILE A 62 0.90 8.36 7.49
N GLN A 63 1.08 9.58 7.02
CA GLN A 63 2.02 9.91 5.96
C GLN A 63 3.46 9.44 6.26
N PRO A 64 4.02 9.62 7.48
CA PRO A 64 5.35 9.08 7.81
C PRO A 64 5.41 7.55 7.71
N ARG A 65 4.31 6.85 8.00
CA ARG A 65 4.24 5.39 7.98
C ARG A 65 4.34 4.85 6.57
N THR A 66 3.75 5.51 5.58
CA THR A 66 3.92 5.12 4.17
C THR A 66 5.39 5.22 3.74
N SER A 67 6.10 6.28 4.11
CA SER A 67 7.54 6.43 3.84
C SER A 67 8.38 5.38 4.55
N GLU A 68 8.08 5.08 5.82
CA GLU A 68 8.77 4.04 6.59
C GLU A 68 8.56 2.64 6.00
N LEU A 69 7.32 2.30 5.61
CA LEU A 69 6.97 1.03 4.97
C LEU A 69 7.65 0.90 3.60
N LYS A 70 7.71 1.99 2.82
CA LYS A 70 8.47 2.04 1.56
C LYS A 70 9.94 1.75 1.79
N ARG A 71 10.56 2.40 2.80
CA ARG A 71 11.98 2.19 3.16
C ARG A 71 12.24 0.75 3.64
N LYS A 72 11.28 0.15 4.34
CA LYS A 72 11.32 -1.27 4.74
C LYS A 72 11.02 -2.23 3.58
N GLY A 73 10.69 -1.72 2.39
CA GLY A 73 10.42 -2.53 1.20
C GLY A 73 9.06 -3.22 1.17
N LEU A 74 8.15 -2.87 2.08
CA LEU A 74 6.85 -3.53 2.27
C LEU A 74 5.75 -3.00 1.34
N ILE A 75 5.91 -1.76 0.87
CA ILE A 75 5.01 -1.15 -0.12
C ILE A 75 5.83 -0.54 -1.24
N ARG A 76 5.18 -0.28 -2.37
CA ARG A 76 5.77 0.40 -3.53
C ARG A 76 4.80 1.40 -4.15
N ASP A 77 5.35 2.35 -4.88
CA ASP A 77 4.57 3.24 -5.75
C ASP A 77 3.93 2.38 -6.84
N SER A 78 2.61 2.50 -7.02
CA SER A 78 1.89 1.78 -8.07
C SER A 78 2.12 2.37 -9.48
N GLY A 79 2.69 3.57 -9.56
CA GLY A 79 2.77 4.39 -10.76
C GLY A 79 1.54 5.27 -10.98
N GLN A 80 0.46 5.03 -10.24
CA GLN A 80 -0.78 5.81 -10.33
C GLN A 80 -0.76 7.01 -9.40
N ARG A 81 -1.56 8.02 -9.74
CA ARG A 81 -1.76 9.22 -8.93
C ARG A 81 -3.25 9.49 -8.80
N ARG A 82 -3.69 9.88 -7.60
CA ARG A 82 -5.07 10.31 -7.34
C ARG A 82 -5.09 11.68 -6.65
N PRO A 83 -6.09 12.53 -6.95
CA PRO A 83 -6.19 13.83 -6.33
C PRO A 83 -6.45 13.67 -4.83
N ASN A 84 -5.76 14.46 -4.01
CA ASN A 84 -6.04 14.58 -2.58
C ASN A 84 -7.05 15.70 -2.30
N ALA A 85 -7.41 15.88 -1.03
CA ALA A 85 -8.34 16.94 -0.57
C ALA A 85 -7.91 18.38 -0.96
N THR A 86 -6.64 18.60 -1.32
CA THR A 86 -6.12 19.91 -1.78
C THR A 86 -5.98 20.00 -3.29
N GLY A 87 -6.51 19.04 -4.06
CA GLY A 87 -6.40 18.98 -5.52
C GLY A 87 -5.02 18.57 -6.04
N LYS A 88 -4.08 18.19 -5.17
CA LYS A 88 -2.74 17.74 -5.56
C LYS A 88 -2.73 16.25 -5.86
N GLN A 89 -1.95 15.85 -6.85
CA GLN A 89 -1.77 14.44 -7.22
C GLN A 89 -0.91 13.71 -6.19
N ALA A 90 -1.51 12.79 -5.44
CA ALA A 90 -0.86 11.96 -4.44
C ALA A 90 -0.47 10.59 -5.00
N ILE A 91 0.64 10.03 -4.49
CA ILE A 91 1.10 8.68 -4.83
C ILE A 91 0.09 7.66 -4.32
N VAL A 92 -0.27 6.71 -5.17
CA VAL A 92 -1.02 5.52 -4.78
C VAL A 92 -0.03 4.42 -4.38
N TRP A 93 -0.13 3.96 -3.13
CA TRP A 93 0.72 2.91 -2.58
C TRP A 93 0.04 1.55 -2.69
N ILE A 94 0.82 0.53 -3.08
CA ILE A 94 0.41 -0.88 -3.11
C ILE A 94 1.38 -1.72 -2.31
N ALA A 95 0.89 -2.81 -1.72
CA ALA A 95 1.74 -3.77 -1.00
C ALA A 95 2.64 -4.54 -1.98
N LYS A 96 3.77 -5.04 -1.48
CA LYS A 96 4.64 -5.97 -2.22
C LYS A 96 4.34 -7.43 -1.92
#